data_AF-A0A349J6Q2-F1
#
_entry.id   AF-A0A349J6Q2-F1
#
_cell.length_a   1.000
_cell.length_b   1.000
_cell.length_c   1.000
_cell.angle_alpha   90.00
_cell.angle_beta   90.00
_cell.angle_gamma   90.00
#
_symmetry.space_group_name_H-M   'P 1'
#
loop_
_entity.id
_entity.type
_entity.pdbx_description
1 polymer ?
#
loop_
_entity_poly.entity_id
_entity_poly.type
_entity_poly.pdbx_seq_one_letter_code
_entity_poly.pdbx_strand_id
1 'polypeptide(L)'
;MPEGPAPASAAVFTGWLAAPSDPARLAALAEAGTIQASSLDRLPARVLGVLLDPLTPRFRFRASRPAVRAALLIAGLAARCEEAANGEEQRDLDQQPFVVRVVGDEVIAELSGSPDRRNSFGQPFYHQWASGITAGALAVDCHRLDHINSVMIAWLLQLAQSSKPAKLHVRRAKAQVVTQLKQLRLDHLMQIG
;
A
#
# COMPACT_ATOMS: atom_id res chain seq x y z
N MET A 1 -10.66 28.84 19.52
CA MET A 1 -10.04 27.58 19.03
C MET A 1 -8.67 27.96 18.51
N PRO A 2 -7.57 27.37 18.98
CA PRO A 2 -6.25 27.71 18.46
C PRO A 2 -6.19 27.29 16.98
N GLU A 3 -5.80 28.22 16.11
CA GLU A 3 -5.47 27.92 14.72
C GLU A 3 -4.36 26.86 14.73
N GLY A 4 -4.64 25.68 14.18
CA GLY A 4 -3.61 24.66 14.01
C GLY A 4 -2.48 25.19 13.12
N PRO A 5 -1.26 24.63 13.22
CA PRO A 5 -0.18 25.00 12.33
C PRO A 5 -0.63 24.89 10.87
N ALA A 6 -0.30 25.90 10.07
CA ALA A 6 -0.63 25.92 8.65
C ALA A 6 -0.01 24.69 7.96
N PRO A 7 -0.74 24.02 7.05
CA PRO A 7 -0.22 22.83 6.38
C PRO A 7 1.06 23.16 5.60
N ALA A 8 1.98 22.20 5.51
CA ALA A 8 3.22 22.34 4.77
C ALA A 8 2.95 22.84 3.35
N SER A 9 3.75 23.80 2.88
CA SER A 9 3.64 24.29 1.51
C SER A 9 3.94 23.17 0.52
N ALA A 10 3.32 23.24 -0.68
CA ALA A 10 3.53 22.26 -1.73
C ALA A 10 5.03 22.07 -2.08
N ALA A 11 5.84 23.13 -1.96
CA ALA A 11 7.28 23.08 -2.22
C ALA A 11 8.04 22.19 -1.22
N VAL A 12 7.73 22.27 0.08
CA VAL A 12 8.36 21.42 1.12
C VAL A 12 8.00 19.96 0.87
N PHE A 13 6.74 19.70 0.54
CA PHE A 13 6.27 18.34 0.25
C PHE A 13 6.90 17.75 -1.01
N THR A 14 6.93 18.49 -2.12
CA THR A 14 7.59 18.06 -3.37
C THR A 14 9.08 17.83 -3.17
N GLY A 15 9.74 18.70 -2.41
CA GLY A 15 11.12 18.49 -2.00
C GLY A 15 11.28 17.17 -1.24
N TRP A 16 10.49 16.93 -0.21
CA TRP A 16 10.57 15.67 0.53
C TRP A 16 10.34 14.42 -0.34
N LEU A 17 9.37 14.44 -1.25
CA LEU A 17 9.12 13.30 -2.17
C LEU A 17 10.36 12.94 -3.02
N ALA A 18 11.23 13.92 -3.31
CA ALA A 18 12.47 13.71 -4.05
C ALA A 18 13.58 13.06 -3.21
N ALA A 19 13.61 13.31 -1.89
CA ALA A 19 14.60 12.75 -0.97
C ALA A 19 13.96 12.47 0.41
N PRO A 20 13.15 11.40 0.55
CA PRO A 20 12.33 11.20 1.74
C PRO A 20 13.11 10.74 2.97
N SER A 21 14.34 10.24 2.79
CA SER A 21 15.25 9.83 3.85
C SER A 21 16.15 10.96 4.36
N ASP A 22 16.04 12.17 3.80
CA ASP A 22 16.80 13.34 4.26
C ASP A 22 16.26 13.84 5.62
N PRO A 23 17.06 13.78 6.70
CA PRO A 23 16.62 14.18 8.04
C PRO A 23 16.14 15.63 8.11
N ALA A 24 16.76 16.54 7.34
CA ALA A 24 16.37 17.95 7.36
C ALA A 24 14.98 18.16 6.73
N ARG A 25 14.67 17.41 5.66
CA ARG A 25 13.34 17.44 5.02
C ARG A 25 12.28 16.79 5.91
N LEU A 26 12.63 15.71 6.61
CA LEU A 26 11.75 15.07 7.58
C LEU A 26 11.43 15.98 8.77
N ALA A 27 12.43 16.69 9.30
CA ALA A 27 12.25 17.66 10.38
C ALA A 27 11.30 18.80 9.96
N ALA A 28 11.52 19.38 8.77
CA ALA A 28 10.66 20.44 8.24
C ALA A 28 9.19 19.98 8.08
N LEU A 29 8.96 18.72 7.67
CA LEU A 29 7.61 18.15 7.61
C LEU A 29 7.01 17.89 8.99
N ALA A 30 7.82 17.45 9.95
CA ALA A 30 7.39 17.24 11.32
C ALA A 30 6.92 18.55 11.97
N GLU A 31 7.66 19.63 11.75
CA GLU A 31 7.33 20.98 12.23
C GLU A 31 6.01 21.49 11.64
N ALA A 32 5.74 21.19 10.36
CA ALA A 32 4.48 21.56 9.73
C ALA A 32 3.27 20.80 10.31
N GLY A 33 3.48 19.59 10.86
CA GLY A 33 2.46 18.75 11.51
C GLY A 33 1.44 18.12 10.56
N THR A 34 0.95 18.87 9.58
CA THR A 34 -0.01 18.43 8.56
C THR A 34 0.49 18.80 7.16
N ILE A 35 0.27 17.91 6.19
CA ILE A 35 0.69 18.03 4.80
C ILE A 35 -0.55 18.04 3.91
N GLN A 36 -0.68 19.05 3.05
CA GLN A 36 -1.70 19.07 2.02
C GLN A 36 -1.31 18.12 0.86
N ALA A 37 -2.07 17.04 0.65
CA ALA A 37 -1.77 16.00 -0.33
C ALA A 37 -2.82 15.84 -1.45
N SER A 38 -3.63 16.88 -1.66
CA SER A 38 -4.69 16.88 -2.69
C SER A 38 -4.16 16.77 -4.14
N SER A 39 -2.93 17.23 -4.37
CA SER A 39 -2.24 17.10 -5.67
C SER A 39 -1.49 15.78 -5.84
N LEU A 40 -1.41 14.94 -4.80
CA LEU A 40 -0.68 13.67 -4.88
C LEU A 40 -1.55 12.61 -5.55
N ASP A 41 -1.21 12.28 -6.80
CA ASP A 41 -1.83 11.16 -7.50
C ASP A 41 -1.46 9.81 -6.86
N ARG A 42 -0.16 9.66 -6.53
CA ARG A 42 0.42 8.41 -6.04
C ARG A 42 1.57 8.67 -5.08
N LEU A 43 1.69 7.84 -4.06
CA LEU A 43 2.78 7.87 -3.08
C LEU A 43 3.94 6.97 -3.54
N PRO A 44 5.18 7.47 -3.67
CA PRO A 44 6.32 6.63 -4.00
C PRO A 44 6.56 5.52 -2.97
N ALA A 45 6.94 4.31 -3.39
CA ALA A 45 7.20 3.17 -2.50
C ALA A 45 8.27 3.51 -1.45
N ARG A 46 9.39 4.12 -1.88
CA ARG A 46 10.43 4.62 -0.96
C ARG A 46 9.89 5.55 0.13
N VAL A 47 8.89 6.36 -0.19
CA VAL A 47 8.25 7.27 0.77
C VAL A 47 7.41 6.47 1.75
N LEU A 48 6.61 5.53 1.26
CA LEU A 48 5.85 4.61 2.10
C LEU A 48 6.77 3.83 3.06
N GLY A 49 7.93 3.39 2.59
CA GLY A 49 8.94 2.71 3.40
C GLY A 49 9.46 3.58 4.54
N VAL A 50 9.76 4.87 4.29
CA VAL A 50 10.14 5.82 5.35
C VAL A 50 8.99 6.02 6.35
N LEU A 51 7.74 6.13 5.88
CA LEU A 51 6.59 6.33 6.76
C LEU A 51 6.31 5.13 7.68
N LEU A 52 6.65 3.92 7.23
CA LEU A 52 6.55 2.68 8.00
C LEU A 52 7.64 2.55 9.07
N ASP A 53 8.72 3.33 8.99
CA ASP A 53 9.76 3.36 10.02
C ASP A 53 9.20 4.02 11.31
N PRO A 54 9.23 3.32 12.47
CA PRO A 54 8.75 3.88 13.73
C PRO A 54 9.52 5.11 14.21
N LEU A 55 10.77 5.31 13.73
CA LEU A 55 11.59 6.47 14.05
C LEU A 55 11.20 7.72 13.24
N THR A 56 10.43 7.56 12.17
CA THR A 56 10.02 8.69 11.32
C THR A 56 9.08 9.63 12.08
N PRO A 57 9.41 10.93 12.17
CA PRO A 57 8.58 11.92 12.86
C PRO A 57 7.12 11.88 12.42
N ARG A 58 6.20 12.10 13.36
CA ARG A 58 4.75 12.02 13.11
C ARG A 58 4.23 13.29 12.45
N PHE A 59 3.68 13.14 11.25
CA PHE A 59 2.92 14.16 10.53
C PHE A 59 1.72 13.50 9.84
N ARG A 60 0.70 14.30 9.51
CA ARG A 60 -0.57 13.84 8.92
C ARG A 60 -0.77 14.32 7.49
N PHE A 61 -1.39 13.49 6.66
CA PHE A 61 -1.82 13.82 5.31
C PHE A 61 -3.27 14.32 5.34
N ARG A 62 -3.48 15.52 4.82
CA ARG A 62 -4.77 16.16 4.61
C ARG A 62 -5.20 16.06 3.16
N ALA A 63 -6.49 15.85 2.93
CA ALA A 63 -7.11 15.84 1.61
C ALA A 63 -6.42 14.89 0.60
N SER A 64 -5.89 13.76 1.08
CA SER A 64 -5.31 12.73 0.22
C SER A 64 -6.36 12.16 -0.72
N ARG A 65 -5.99 11.92 -1.98
CA ARG A 65 -6.87 11.21 -2.92
C ARG A 65 -7.25 9.82 -2.39
N PRO A 66 -8.42 9.28 -2.77
CA PRO A 66 -8.92 8.01 -2.22
C PRO A 66 -7.92 6.85 -2.31
N ALA A 67 -7.21 6.72 -3.44
CA ALA A 67 -6.23 5.65 -3.62
C ALA A 67 -5.01 5.79 -2.70
N VAL A 68 -4.49 7.00 -2.51
CA VAL A 68 -3.38 7.29 -1.58
C VAL A 68 -3.84 7.05 -0.14
N ARG A 69 -5.06 7.46 0.21
CA ARG A 69 -5.66 7.19 1.52
C ARG A 69 -5.73 5.68 1.76
N ALA A 70 -6.29 4.93 0.83
CA ALA A 70 -6.37 3.47 0.93
C ALA A 70 -4.99 2.83 1.10
N ALA A 71 -3.96 3.30 0.37
CA ALA A 71 -2.59 2.85 0.53
C ALA A 71 -2.03 3.08 1.95
N LEU A 72 -2.26 4.27 2.51
CA LEU A 72 -1.85 4.59 3.90
C LEU A 72 -2.59 3.71 4.91
N LEU A 73 -3.90 3.54 4.75
CA LEU A 73 -4.72 2.71 5.64
C LEU A 73 -4.26 1.24 5.62
N ILE A 74 -4.17 0.64 4.43
CA ILE A 74 -3.75 -0.75 4.21
C ILE A 74 -2.32 -1.02 4.72
N ALA A 75 -1.45 0.00 4.67
CA ALA A 75 -0.10 -0.07 5.23
C ALA A 75 -0.04 0.08 6.76
N GLY A 76 -1.18 0.21 7.45
CA GLY A 76 -1.23 0.40 8.91
C GLY A 76 -0.87 1.82 9.35
N LEU A 77 -0.90 2.79 8.44
CA LEU A 77 -0.55 4.19 8.69
C LEU A 77 -1.80 5.06 8.89
N ALA A 78 -2.86 4.53 9.50
CA ALA A 78 -4.09 5.28 9.75
C ALA A 78 -3.85 6.55 10.58
N ALA A 79 -2.92 6.52 11.54
CA ALA A 79 -2.52 7.69 12.32
C ALA A 79 -1.82 8.79 11.49
N ARG A 80 -1.41 8.48 10.25
CA ARG A 80 -0.87 9.44 9.29
C ARG A 80 -1.96 10.09 8.46
N CYS A 81 -3.22 9.69 8.56
CA CYS A 81 -4.34 10.36 7.91
C CYS A 81 -4.90 11.45 8.85
N GLU A 82 -5.26 12.62 8.33
CA GLU A 82 -5.95 13.64 9.13
C GLU A 82 -7.32 13.14 9.59
N GLU A 83 -8.07 12.54 8.68
CA GLU A 83 -9.35 11.90 8.94
C GLU A 83 -9.15 10.43 9.32
N ALA A 84 -9.75 10.02 10.44
CA ALA A 84 -9.80 8.62 10.85
C ALA A 84 -10.48 7.74 9.79
N ALA A 85 -10.20 6.44 9.82
CA ALA A 85 -10.93 5.47 9.00
C ALA A 85 -12.43 5.55 9.31
N ASN A 86 -13.27 5.56 8.29
CA ASN A 86 -14.72 5.45 8.48
C ASN A 86 -15.10 4.01 8.89
N GLY A 87 -16.37 3.80 9.26
CA GLY A 87 -16.81 2.48 9.77
C GLY A 87 -16.74 1.34 8.75
N GLU A 88 -16.73 1.62 7.44
CA GLU A 88 -16.53 0.61 6.40
C GLU A 88 -15.05 0.29 6.22
N GLU A 89 -14.21 1.33 6.06
CA GLU A 89 -12.75 1.22 5.99
C GLU A 89 -12.20 0.45 7.20
N GLN A 90 -12.67 0.76 8.42
CA GLN A 90 -12.20 0.06 9.62
C GLN A 90 -12.57 -1.42 9.61
N ARG A 91 -13.80 -1.77 9.20
CA ARG A 91 -14.23 -3.17 9.09
C ARG A 91 -13.41 -3.95 8.06
N ASP A 92 -13.05 -3.30 6.96
CA ASP A 92 -12.19 -3.91 5.94
C ASP A 92 -10.75 -4.08 6.46
N LEU A 93 -10.20 -3.09 7.18
CA LEU A 93 -8.87 -3.20 7.78
C LEU A 93 -8.78 -4.32 8.81
N ASP A 94 -9.79 -4.48 9.67
CA ASP A 94 -9.83 -5.54 10.69
C ASP A 94 -9.83 -6.96 10.07
N GLN A 95 -10.32 -7.06 8.83
CA GLN A 95 -10.43 -8.30 8.07
C GLN A 95 -9.29 -8.48 7.05
N GLN A 96 -8.37 -7.52 6.95
CA GLN A 96 -7.32 -7.50 5.93
C GLN A 96 -6.49 -8.80 5.97
N PRO A 97 -6.40 -9.53 4.84
CA PRO A 97 -5.77 -10.86 4.84
C PRO A 97 -4.25 -10.83 4.58
N PHE A 98 -3.63 -9.64 4.57
CA PHE A 98 -2.21 -9.46 4.30
C PHE A 98 -1.64 -8.27 5.07
N VAL A 99 -0.32 -8.21 5.19
CA VAL A 99 0.41 -7.04 5.70
C VAL A 99 1.24 -6.45 4.58
N VAL A 100 1.34 -5.11 4.52
CA VAL A 100 2.19 -4.44 3.54
C VAL A 100 3.55 -4.14 4.14
N ARG A 101 4.60 -4.44 3.36
CA ARG A 101 5.99 -4.08 3.64
C ARG A 101 6.58 -3.39 2.43
N VAL A 102 7.63 -2.62 2.65
CA VAL A 102 8.38 -1.96 1.57
C VAL A 102 9.85 -2.35 1.68
N VAL A 103 10.45 -2.74 0.56
CA VAL A 103 11.88 -3.06 0.45
C VAL A 103 12.43 -2.30 -0.75
N GLY A 104 13.14 -1.19 -0.48
CA GLY A 104 13.62 -0.30 -1.53
C GLY A 104 12.45 0.33 -2.31
N ASP A 105 12.37 0.03 -3.60
CA ASP A 105 11.30 0.50 -4.49
C ASP A 105 10.23 -0.56 -4.78
N GLU A 106 10.25 -1.65 -4.02
CA GLU A 106 9.25 -2.72 -4.09
C GLU A 106 8.30 -2.67 -2.91
N VAL A 107 7.01 -2.84 -3.19
CA VAL A 107 5.98 -3.06 -2.17
C VAL A 107 5.62 -4.53 -2.13
N ILE A 108 5.51 -5.10 -0.94
CA ILE A 108 5.23 -6.53 -0.72
C ILE A 108 3.96 -6.66 0.11
N ALA A 109 2.93 -7.30 -0.43
CA ALA A 109 1.76 -7.76 0.32
C ALA A 109 1.99 -9.21 0.79
N GLU A 110 2.26 -9.37 2.08
CA GLU A 110 2.50 -10.66 2.73
C GLU A 110 1.20 -11.28 3.21
N LEU A 111 0.77 -12.38 2.57
CA LEU A 111 -0.50 -13.03 2.86
C LEU A 111 -0.46 -13.78 4.20
N SER A 112 -1.55 -13.67 4.95
CA SER A 112 -1.78 -14.50 6.14
C SER A 112 -2.25 -15.91 5.73
N GLY A 113 -1.80 -16.94 6.44
CA GLY A 113 -1.90 -18.36 6.02
C GLY A 113 -3.30 -18.99 6.05
N SER A 114 -4.37 -18.21 6.14
CA SER A 114 -5.75 -18.74 6.08
C SER A 114 -6.69 -17.74 5.40
N PRO A 115 -6.49 -17.45 4.11
CA PRO A 115 -7.36 -16.56 3.36
C PRO A 115 -8.80 -17.11 3.23
N ASP A 116 -8.98 -18.44 3.29
CA ASP A 116 -10.26 -19.09 2.94
C ASP A 116 -11.40 -18.86 3.95
N ARG A 117 -11.10 -18.38 5.17
CA ARG A 117 -12.15 -18.10 6.16
C ARG A 117 -12.71 -16.68 6.08
N ARG A 118 -12.06 -15.78 5.34
CA ARG A 118 -12.43 -14.36 5.24
C ARG A 118 -12.68 -14.04 3.77
N ASN A 119 -13.94 -14.09 3.37
CA ASN A 119 -14.42 -13.96 1.99
C ASN A 119 -14.28 -12.53 1.41
N SER A 120 -13.39 -11.72 1.97
CA SER A 120 -13.38 -10.27 1.79
C SER A 120 -12.45 -9.80 0.67
N PHE A 121 -11.64 -10.67 0.06
CA PHE A 121 -10.79 -10.39 -1.12
C PHE A 121 -11.53 -9.78 -2.33
N GLY A 122 -12.85 -9.96 -2.43
CA GLY A 122 -13.67 -9.36 -3.47
C GLY A 122 -13.88 -7.84 -3.32
N GLN A 123 -13.55 -7.25 -2.17
CA GLN A 123 -13.77 -5.84 -1.93
C GLN A 123 -12.78 -4.95 -2.72
N PRO A 124 -13.24 -3.86 -3.35
CA PRO A 124 -12.39 -2.88 -4.03
C PRO A 124 -11.22 -2.39 -3.18
N PHE A 125 -11.46 -2.18 -1.89
CA PHE A 125 -10.50 -1.67 -0.93
C PHE A 125 -9.18 -2.46 -0.90
N TYR A 126 -9.22 -3.78 -1.10
CA TYR A 126 -8.05 -4.65 -1.00
C TYR A 126 -7.17 -4.74 -2.26
N HIS A 127 -7.57 -4.12 -3.37
CA HIS A 127 -6.72 -4.04 -4.57
C HIS A 127 -6.52 -2.61 -5.06
N GLN A 128 -7.50 -1.73 -4.89
CA GLN A 128 -7.42 -0.35 -5.38
C GLN A 128 -6.33 0.48 -4.67
N TRP A 129 -5.97 0.13 -3.44
CA TRP A 129 -4.86 0.78 -2.71
C TRP A 129 -3.55 0.77 -3.53
N ALA A 130 -3.30 -0.26 -4.34
CA ALA A 130 -2.10 -0.37 -5.16
C ALA A 130 -2.01 0.77 -6.20
N SER A 131 -3.14 1.30 -6.66
CA SER A 131 -3.17 2.43 -7.60
C SER A 131 -2.73 3.75 -6.97
N GLY A 132 -2.75 3.82 -5.63
CA GLY A 132 -2.28 4.96 -4.85
C GLY A 132 -0.77 4.97 -4.64
N ILE A 133 -0.03 4.00 -5.19
CA ILE A 133 1.42 3.85 -4.99
C ILE A 133 2.15 3.90 -6.32
N THR A 134 3.32 4.52 -6.32
CA THR A 134 4.31 4.43 -7.41
C THR A 134 5.45 3.55 -6.92
N ALA A 135 5.62 2.38 -7.52
CA ALA A 135 6.66 1.40 -7.18
C ALA A 135 7.28 0.83 -8.44
N GLY A 136 8.51 0.34 -8.36
CA GLY A 136 9.15 -0.44 -9.44
C GLY A 136 8.50 -1.82 -9.60
N ALA A 137 8.09 -2.43 -8.48
CA ALA A 137 7.38 -3.70 -8.46
C ALA A 137 6.39 -3.78 -7.28
N LEU A 138 5.34 -4.57 -7.47
CA LEU A 138 4.45 -5.01 -6.40
C LEU A 138 4.57 -6.53 -6.29
N ALA A 139 4.91 -7.05 -5.13
CA ALA A 139 4.97 -8.47 -4.87
C ALA A 139 3.85 -8.93 -3.95
N VAL A 140 3.32 -10.12 -4.21
CA VAL A 140 2.47 -10.87 -3.28
C VAL A 140 3.28 -12.05 -2.78
N ASP A 141 3.51 -12.10 -1.49
CA ASP A 141 4.23 -13.18 -0.86
C ASP A 141 3.26 -14.27 -0.41
N CYS A 142 3.41 -15.44 -1.03
CA CYS A 142 2.52 -16.59 -0.89
C CYS A 142 3.13 -17.71 -0.04
N HIS A 143 4.17 -17.46 0.76
CA HIS A 143 4.86 -18.51 1.51
C HIS A 143 3.97 -19.30 2.48
N ARG A 144 2.86 -18.69 2.94
CA ARG A 144 1.87 -19.31 3.84
C ARG A 144 0.68 -19.95 3.14
N LEU A 145 0.62 -19.89 1.81
CA LEU A 145 -0.50 -20.46 1.06
C LEU A 145 -0.24 -21.91 0.71
N ASP A 146 -1.18 -22.78 1.07
CA ASP A 146 -1.22 -24.18 0.63
C ASP A 146 -1.90 -24.32 -0.72
N HIS A 147 -2.94 -23.51 -0.97
CA HIS A 147 -3.75 -23.54 -2.18
C HIS A 147 -4.19 -22.13 -2.55
N ILE A 148 -4.63 -21.95 -3.80
CA ILE A 148 -5.27 -20.73 -4.27
C ILE A 148 -6.66 -21.05 -4.82
N ASN A 149 -7.66 -20.27 -4.42
CA ASN A 149 -9.03 -20.40 -4.90
C ASN A 149 -9.37 -19.33 -5.96
N SER A 150 -10.57 -19.39 -6.54
CA SER A 150 -11.01 -18.48 -7.59
C SER A 150 -11.08 -17.01 -7.14
N VAL A 151 -11.43 -16.76 -5.88
CA VAL A 151 -11.51 -15.41 -5.32
C VAL A 151 -10.12 -14.77 -5.24
N MET A 152 -9.12 -15.53 -4.78
CA MET A 152 -7.73 -15.05 -4.74
C MET A 152 -7.16 -14.83 -6.14
N ILE A 153 -7.49 -15.68 -7.11
CA ILE A 153 -7.11 -15.47 -8.51
C ILE A 153 -7.71 -14.15 -9.04
N ALA A 154 -9.01 -13.92 -8.80
CA ALA A 154 -9.66 -12.67 -9.19
C ALA A 154 -8.99 -11.45 -8.52
N TRP A 155 -8.66 -11.56 -7.23
CA TRP A 155 -7.93 -10.50 -6.51
C TRP A 155 -6.54 -10.24 -7.10
N LEU A 156 -5.74 -11.28 -7.41
CA LEU A 156 -4.43 -11.12 -8.05
C LEU A 156 -4.56 -10.42 -9.41
N LEU A 157 -5.58 -10.74 -10.20
CA LEU A 157 -5.86 -10.07 -11.47
C LEU A 157 -6.17 -8.58 -11.27
N GLN A 158 -7.06 -8.25 -10.34
CA GLN A 158 -7.40 -6.86 -10.03
C GLN A 158 -6.22 -6.07 -9.47
N LEU A 159 -5.39 -6.73 -8.66
CA LEU A 159 -4.16 -6.15 -8.12
C LEU A 159 -3.13 -5.90 -9.23
N ALA A 160 -3.00 -6.81 -10.20
CA ALA A 160 -2.14 -6.62 -11.37
C ALA A 160 -2.58 -5.41 -12.21
N GLN A 161 -3.88 -5.16 -12.35
CA GLN A 161 -4.38 -3.97 -13.04
C GLN A 161 -4.15 -2.70 -12.22
N SER A 162 -4.45 -2.75 -10.93
CA SER A 162 -4.36 -1.58 -10.03
C SER A 162 -2.93 -1.12 -9.79
N SER A 163 -1.96 -2.03 -9.82
CA SER A 163 -0.55 -1.74 -9.58
C SER A 163 0.18 -1.09 -10.76
N LYS A 164 -0.43 -1.05 -11.96
CA LYS A 164 0.20 -0.46 -13.15
C LYS A 164 0.66 0.98 -12.88
N PRO A 165 1.89 1.36 -13.27
CA PRO A 165 2.77 0.65 -14.19
C PRO A 165 3.68 -0.43 -13.55
N ALA A 166 3.62 -0.63 -12.22
CA ALA A 166 4.43 -1.64 -11.55
C ALA A 166 4.05 -3.04 -12.05
N LYS A 167 5.05 -3.93 -12.15
CA LYS A 167 4.81 -5.35 -12.45
C LYS A 167 4.38 -6.06 -11.17
N LEU A 168 3.38 -6.94 -11.29
CA LEU A 168 2.97 -7.82 -10.20
C LEU A 168 3.85 -9.06 -10.18
N HIS A 169 4.43 -9.39 -9.02
CA HIS A 169 5.24 -10.57 -8.79
C HIS A 169 4.54 -11.46 -7.76
N VAL A 170 4.44 -12.76 -7.99
CA VAL A 170 3.97 -13.75 -7.01
C VAL A 170 5.19 -14.52 -6.52
N ARG A 171 5.54 -14.34 -5.24
CA ARG A 171 6.78 -14.85 -4.65
C ARG A 171 6.56 -15.96 -3.65
N ARG A 172 7.54 -16.86 -3.55
CA ARG A 172 7.59 -17.94 -2.54
C ARG A 172 6.31 -18.78 -2.52
N ALA A 173 5.63 -18.89 -3.65
CA ALA A 173 4.47 -19.75 -3.78
C ALA A 173 4.91 -21.21 -3.79
N LYS A 174 4.15 -22.09 -3.14
CA LYS A 174 4.39 -23.53 -3.21
C LYS A 174 4.20 -24.03 -4.63
N ALA A 175 4.88 -25.13 -4.98
CA ALA A 175 4.86 -25.69 -6.34
C ALA A 175 3.43 -25.94 -6.88
N GLN A 176 2.51 -26.36 -6.02
CA GLN A 176 1.10 -26.54 -6.37
C GLN A 176 0.43 -25.21 -6.79
N VAL A 177 0.60 -24.15 -6.01
CA VAL A 177 0.07 -22.81 -6.33
C VAL A 177 0.68 -22.28 -7.63
N VAL A 178 2.00 -22.42 -7.80
CA VAL A 178 2.68 -22.04 -9.06
C VAL A 178 2.08 -22.79 -10.25
N THR A 179 1.83 -24.09 -10.10
CA THR A 179 1.25 -24.93 -11.16
C THR A 179 -0.16 -24.45 -11.50
N GLN A 180 -1.01 -24.21 -10.50
CA GLN A 180 -2.37 -23.68 -10.70
C GLN A 180 -2.36 -22.34 -11.44
N LEU A 181 -1.52 -21.39 -11.02
CA LEU A 181 -1.40 -20.08 -11.67
C LEU A 181 -0.92 -20.18 -13.12
N LYS A 182 0.05 -21.06 -13.41
CA LYS A 182 0.54 -21.31 -14.78
C LYS A 182 -0.45 -22.05 -15.67
N GLN A 183 -1.23 -22.98 -15.12
CA GLN A 183 -2.31 -23.66 -15.86
C GLN A 183 -3.38 -22.67 -16.33
N LEU A 184 -3.65 -21.64 -15.53
CA LEU A 184 -4.51 -20.51 -15.87
C LEU A 184 -3.82 -19.47 -16.77
N ARG A 185 -2.58 -19.74 -17.19
CA ARG A 185 -1.73 -18.89 -18.02
C ARG A 185 -1.54 -17.49 -17.42
N LEU A 186 -1.48 -17.33 -16.10
CA LEU A 186 -1.39 -16.00 -15.49
C LEU A 186 -0.01 -15.34 -15.61
N ASP A 187 0.99 -16.10 -16.06
CA ASP A 187 2.37 -15.68 -16.30
C ASP A 187 2.53 -14.54 -17.32
N HIS A 188 1.54 -14.30 -18.19
CA HIS A 188 1.55 -13.13 -19.08
C HIS A 188 1.20 -11.82 -18.37
N LEU A 189 0.59 -11.87 -17.18
CA LEU A 189 0.18 -10.69 -16.41
C LEU A 189 1.06 -10.43 -15.19
N MET A 190 1.70 -11.47 -14.67
CA MET A 190 2.50 -11.40 -13.45
C MET A 190 3.70 -12.34 -13.53
N GLN A 191 4.79 -11.97 -12.86
CA GLN A 191 5.94 -12.85 -12.72
C GLN A 191 5.68 -13.86 -11.61
N ILE A 192 5.72 -15.17 -11.92
CA ILE A 192 5.44 -16.24 -10.97
C ILE A 192 6.75 -16.96 -10.61
N GLY A 193 7.18 -16.89 -9.34
CA GLY A 193 8.42 -17.52 -8.84
C GLY A 193 8.66 -17.33 -7.35
#